data_AF-A0A938ICF1-F1
#
_entry.id   AF-A0A938ICF1-F1
#
_cell.length_a   1.000
_cell.length_b   1.000
_cell.length_c   1.000
_cell.angle_alpha   90.00
_cell.angle_beta   90.00
_cell.angle_gamma   90.00
#
_symmetry.space_group_name_H-M   'P 1'
#
loop_
_entity.id
_entity.type
_entity.pdbx_description
1 polymer ?
#
loop_
_entity_poly.entity_id
_entity_poly.type
_entity_poly.pdbx_seq_one_letter_code
_entity_poly.pdbx_strand_id
1 'polypeptide(L)'
;MIHVNLLPKEFRGRERTPVKQVIAVTGLVGVAGSMAAMSAWLWFGEYATAQSDRALAQETLDSLQPQLTHVKALVAEKKGFESRAATLDEIAQNRVSWTAKLDQMIDVVNTGGSGQKYLIWMDDLTVSRQYDKKTKTAGMFKAQANCGGENIGLVANFFDDLQASEFFSGFEPPKPPEGKSRDDGDGLIPASAWNFDLELKLKARETAPEKPAKPAKGSKAKPKPAQEGEGEKQ
;
A
#
# COMPACT_ATOMS: atom_id res chain seq x y z
N MET A 1 104.44 41.96 -30.88
CA MET A 1 104.98 42.41 -29.58
C MET A 1 104.16 41.73 -28.49
N ILE A 2 104.75 40.81 -27.72
CA ILE A 2 104.03 40.05 -26.70
C ILE A 2 104.19 40.80 -25.37
N HIS A 3 103.09 41.34 -24.84
CA HIS A 3 103.06 41.96 -23.51
C HIS A 3 102.80 40.87 -22.47
N VAL A 4 103.83 40.45 -21.74
CA VAL A 4 103.71 39.52 -20.61
C VAL A 4 103.49 40.34 -19.33
N ASN A 5 102.32 40.20 -18.71
CA ASN A 5 101.97 40.90 -17.49
C ASN A 5 102.62 40.20 -16.27
N LEU A 6 103.63 40.84 -15.67
CA LEU A 6 104.48 40.30 -14.59
C LEU A 6 103.87 40.42 -13.19
N LEU A 7 102.63 40.91 -13.07
CA LEU A 7 101.98 41.02 -11.76
C LEU A 7 101.74 39.62 -11.13
N PRO A 8 102.05 39.45 -9.83
CA PRO A 8 101.72 38.24 -9.06
C PRO A 8 100.23 37.89 -9.20
N LYS A 9 99.88 36.60 -9.24
CA LYS A 9 98.50 36.12 -9.52
C LYS A 9 97.43 36.78 -8.64
N GLU A 10 97.81 37.23 -7.45
CA GLU A 10 96.96 37.82 -6.42
C GLU A 10 96.51 39.26 -6.74
N PHE A 11 97.26 39.97 -7.59
CA PHE A 11 96.95 41.32 -8.07
C PHE A 11 96.51 41.37 -9.54
N ARG A 12 96.40 40.22 -10.21
CA ARG A 12 95.76 40.16 -11.53
C ARG A 12 94.27 40.40 -11.34
N GLY A 13 93.72 41.40 -12.02
CA GLY A 13 92.30 41.71 -11.96
C GLY A 13 91.47 40.45 -12.13
N ARG A 14 90.61 40.17 -11.13
CA ARG A 14 89.73 39.00 -11.05
C ARG A 14 89.16 38.69 -12.44
N GLU A 15 89.44 37.50 -12.96
CA GLU A 15 88.88 37.05 -14.25
C GLU A 15 87.36 37.21 -14.18
N ARG A 16 86.84 38.19 -14.92
CA ARG A 16 85.39 38.44 -14.98
C ARG A 16 84.78 37.21 -15.61
N THR A 17 83.88 36.54 -14.90
CA THR A 17 83.11 35.41 -15.45
C THR A 17 82.51 35.85 -16.78
N PRO A 18 82.70 35.08 -17.87
CA PRO A 18 82.26 35.51 -19.18
C PRO A 18 80.75 35.74 -19.14
N VAL A 19 80.32 36.95 -19.52
CA VAL A 19 78.92 37.42 -19.41
C VAL A 19 77.93 36.40 -20.01
N LYS A 20 78.34 35.68 -21.05
CA LYS A 20 77.55 34.61 -21.68
C LYS A 20 77.22 33.45 -20.72
N GLN A 21 78.15 33.03 -19.86
CA GLN A 21 77.89 31.97 -18.88
C GLN A 21 76.98 32.45 -17.75
N VAL A 22 77.16 33.70 -17.30
CA VAL A 22 76.28 34.29 -16.28
C VAL A 22 74.83 34.36 -16.78
N ILE A 23 74.62 34.83 -18.02
CA ILE A 23 73.29 34.88 -18.66
C ILE A 23 72.70 33.47 -18.82
N ALA A 24 73.50 32.48 -19.24
CA ALA A 24 73.02 31.10 -19.40
C ALA A 24 72.58 30.49 -18.06
N VAL A 25 73.35 30.69 -16.99
CA VAL A 25 73.01 30.20 -15.65
C VAL A 25 71.79 30.93 -15.09
N THR A 26 71.70 32.25 -15.22
CA THR A 26 70.50 32.99 -14.78
C THR A 26 69.26 32.62 -15.59
N GLY A 27 69.39 32.37 -16.90
CA GLY A 27 68.29 31.87 -17.72
C GLY A 27 67.78 30.51 -17.25
N LEU A 28 68.69 29.57 -16.99
CA LEU A 28 68.32 28.22 -16.52
C LEU A 28 67.69 28.26 -15.12
N VAL A 29 68.26 29.04 -14.20
CA VAL A 29 67.67 29.24 -12.86
C VAL A 29 66.31 29.93 -12.96
N GLY A 30 66.13 30.87 -13.88
CA GLY A 30 64.85 31.53 -14.13
C GLY A 30 63.77 30.57 -14.62
N VAL A 31 64.11 29.68 -15.57
CA VAL A 31 63.17 28.66 -16.07
C VAL A 31 62.85 27.60 -15.00
N ALA A 32 63.87 27.12 -14.27
CA ALA A 32 63.65 26.18 -13.18
C ALA A 32 62.79 26.78 -12.06
N GLY A 33 63.04 28.05 -11.72
CA GLY A 33 62.26 28.80 -10.73
C GLY A 33 60.82 29.01 -11.15
N SER A 34 60.55 29.35 -12.43
CA SER A 34 59.18 29.54 -12.92
C SER A 34 58.40 28.24 -13.00
N MET A 35 59.02 27.12 -13.40
CA MET A 35 58.40 25.80 -13.35
C MET A 35 58.10 25.36 -11.92
N ALA A 36 59.01 25.60 -10.98
CA ALA A 36 58.78 25.33 -9.56
C ALA A 36 57.65 26.19 -8.99
N ALA A 37 57.58 27.47 -9.35
CA ALA A 37 56.50 28.36 -8.93
C ALA A 37 55.14 27.94 -9.51
N MET A 38 55.08 27.55 -10.79
CA MET A 38 53.85 27.09 -11.43
C MET A 38 53.37 25.76 -10.84
N SER A 39 54.28 24.81 -10.62
CA SER A 39 53.92 23.52 -10.00
C SER A 39 53.49 23.70 -8.54
N ALA A 40 54.15 24.58 -7.78
CA ALA A 40 53.69 24.94 -6.43
C ALA A 40 52.32 25.62 -6.45
N TRP A 41 52.05 26.52 -7.40
CA TRP A 41 50.74 27.14 -7.55
C TRP A 41 49.63 26.12 -7.87
N LEU A 42 49.87 25.19 -8.79
CA LEU A 42 48.90 24.14 -9.11
C LEU A 42 48.68 23.21 -7.91
N TRP A 43 49.77 22.80 -7.25
CA TRP A 43 49.70 21.81 -6.18
C TRP A 43 49.13 22.38 -4.89
N PHE A 44 49.42 23.62 -4.53
CA PHE A 44 48.89 24.24 -3.31
C PHE A 44 47.64 25.07 -3.56
N GLY A 45 47.53 25.74 -4.71
CA GLY A 45 46.37 26.57 -5.04
C GLY A 45 45.16 25.72 -5.41
N GLU A 46 45.25 24.96 -6.50
CA GLU A 46 44.08 24.21 -7.02
C GLU A 46 43.67 23.07 -6.09
N TYR A 47 44.63 22.39 -5.48
CA TYR A 47 44.32 21.33 -4.51
C TYR A 47 43.65 21.89 -3.26
N ALA A 48 44.11 23.02 -2.72
CA ALA A 48 43.49 23.62 -1.55
C ALA A 48 42.07 24.10 -1.85
N THR A 49 41.83 24.68 -3.03
CA THR A 49 40.47 25.06 -3.45
C THR A 49 39.57 23.86 -3.64
N ALA A 50 40.06 22.78 -4.26
CA ALA A 50 39.27 21.55 -4.42
C ALA A 50 38.96 20.89 -3.06
N GLN A 51 39.90 20.96 -2.11
CA GLN A 51 39.70 20.44 -0.76
C GLN A 51 38.71 21.30 0.04
N SER A 52 38.77 22.63 -0.09
CA SER A 52 37.79 23.51 0.56
C SER A 52 36.39 23.32 -0.02
N ASP A 53 36.26 23.21 -1.34
CA ASP A 53 34.97 22.98 -2.00
C ASP A 53 34.37 21.64 -1.56
N ARG A 54 35.20 20.61 -1.45
CA ARG A 54 34.77 19.31 -0.93
C ARG A 54 34.35 19.38 0.53
N ALA A 55 35.07 20.13 1.36
CA ALA A 55 34.73 20.32 2.77
C ALA A 55 33.38 21.06 2.91
N LEU A 56 33.16 22.12 2.14
CA LEU A 56 31.89 22.86 2.10
C LEU A 56 30.74 21.98 1.57
N ALA A 57 30.99 21.19 0.54
CA ALA A 57 30.02 20.23 0.02
C ALA A 57 29.66 19.16 1.08
N GLN A 58 30.65 18.70 1.86
CA GLN A 58 30.39 17.74 2.93
C GLN A 58 29.61 18.38 4.08
N GLU A 59 29.96 19.59 4.50
CA GLU A 59 29.23 20.32 5.55
C GLU A 59 27.79 20.60 5.16
N THR A 60 27.55 20.99 3.90
CA THR A 60 26.20 21.19 3.38
C THR A 60 25.42 19.87 3.33
N LEU A 61 26.04 18.76 2.91
CA LEU A 61 25.41 17.44 2.98
C LEU A 61 25.08 17.02 4.42
N ASP A 62 26.01 17.19 5.34
CA ASP A 62 25.87 16.83 6.75
C ASP A 62 24.76 17.66 7.41
N SER A 63 24.61 18.94 7.04
CA SER A 63 23.52 19.80 7.52
C SER A 63 22.14 19.46 6.94
N LEU A 64 22.09 18.93 5.70
CA LEU A 64 20.85 18.54 5.03
C LEU A 64 20.38 17.13 5.41
N GLN A 65 21.31 16.25 5.78
CA GLN A 65 21.02 14.87 6.18
C GLN A 65 19.97 14.75 7.31
N PRO A 66 20.00 15.53 8.42
CA PRO A 66 18.98 15.46 9.45
C PRO A 66 17.60 15.95 8.96
N GLN A 67 17.54 16.92 8.04
CA GLN A 67 16.28 17.37 7.46
C GLN A 67 15.68 16.27 6.59
N LEU A 68 16.52 15.58 5.81
CA LEU A 68 16.11 14.48 4.94
C LEU A 68 15.65 13.27 5.75
N THR A 69 16.31 12.93 6.87
CA THR A 69 15.85 11.84 7.75
C THR A 69 14.51 12.19 8.40
N HIS A 70 14.32 13.43 8.84
CA HIS A 70 13.06 13.91 9.40
C HIS A 70 11.92 13.83 8.38
N VAL A 71 12.13 14.31 7.14
CA VAL A 71 11.12 14.20 6.07
C VAL A 71 10.80 12.73 5.76
N LYS A 72 11.80 11.85 5.71
CA LYS A 72 11.56 10.41 5.53
C LYS A 72 10.74 9.81 6.66
N ALA A 73 10.99 10.21 7.92
CA ALA A 73 10.20 9.77 9.07
C ALA A 73 8.73 10.24 8.95
N LEU A 74 8.50 11.51 8.62
CA LEU A 74 7.14 12.03 8.41
C LEU A 74 6.39 11.31 7.27
N VAL A 75 7.08 10.99 6.17
CA VAL A 75 6.50 10.22 5.06
C VAL A 75 6.12 8.80 5.52
N ALA A 76 6.96 8.16 6.33
CA ALA A 76 6.66 6.84 6.89
C ALA A 76 5.45 6.89 7.84
N GLU A 77 5.37 7.90 8.70
CA GLU A 77 4.22 8.11 9.59
C GLU A 77 2.94 8.37 8.81
N LYS A 78 2.98 9.26 7.81
CA LYS A 78 1.83 9.56 6.93
C LYS A 78 1.29 8.27 6.29
N LYS A 79 2.17 7.43 5.75
CA LYS A 79 1.77 6.13 5.18
C LYS A 79 1.15 5.21 6.24
N GLY A 80 1.68 5.23 7.47
CA GLY A 80 1.11 4.52 8.61
C GLY A 80 -0.32 4.99 8.90
N PHE A 81 -0.56 6.30 8.98
CA PHE A 81 -1.90 6.86 9.18
C PHE A 81 -2.87 6.53 8.05
N GLU A 82 -2.44 6.66 6.79
CA GLU A 82 -3.26 6.29 5.62
C GLU A 82 -3.67 4.81 5.66
N SER A 83 -2.76 3.91 6.05
CA SER A 83 -3.07 2.50 6.19
C SER A 83 -4.10 2.22 7.29
N ARG A 84 -3.97 2.90 8.45
CA ARG A 84 -4.92 2.77 9.56
C ARG A 84 -6.28 3.33 9.21
N ALA A 85 -6.33 4.49 8.57
CA ALA A 85 -7.57 5.09 8.08
C ALA A 85 -8.29 4.14 7.11
N ALA A 86 -7.56 3.57 6.14
CA ALA A 86 -8.11 2.59 5.21
C ALA A 86 -8.67 1.35 5.93
N THR A 87 -7.97 0.83 6.95
CA THR A 87 -8.48 -0.31 7.73
C THR A 87 -9.72 0.05 8.57
N LEU A 88 -9.80 1.27 9.10
CA LEU A 88 -10.97 1.72 9.84
C LEU A 88 -12.17 1.91 8.93
N ASP A 89 -11.96 2.46 7.73
CA ASP A 89 -12.99 2.55 6.70
C ASP A 89 -13.48 1.16 6.28
N GLU A 90 -12.57 0.21 6.08
CA GLU A 90 -12.93 -1.19 5.80
C GLU A 90 -13.74 -1.80 6.94
N ILE A 91 -13.34 -1.61 8.21
CA ILE A 91 -14.09 -2.10 9.37
C ILE A 91 -15.46 -1.43 9.45
N ALA A 92 -15.55 -0.11 9.24
CA ALA A 92 -16.79 0.65 9.29
C ALA A 92 -17.76 0.23 8.19
N GLN A 93 -17.27 -0.01 6.98
CA GLN A 93 -18.07 -0.50 5.85
C GLN A 93 -18.54 -1.94 6.09
N ASN A 94 -17.71 -2.77 6.71
CA ASN A 94 -18.03 -4.19 7.00
C ASN A 94 -18.78 -4.41 8.32
N ARG A 95 -19.06 -3.36 9.09
CA ARG A 95 -19.81 -3.47 10.36
C ARG A 95 -21.29 -3.45 10.07
N VAL A 96 -21.93 -4.61 10.20
CA VAL A 96 -23.39 -4.74 10.18
C VAL A 96 -23.90 -4.57 11.61
N SER A 97 -24.77 -3.58 11.84
CA SER A 97 -25.46 -3.38 13.12
C SER A 97 -26.61 -4.38 13.26
N TRP A 98 -26.27 -5.64 13.52
CA TRP A 98 -27.25 -6.73 13.63
C TRP A 98 -28.31 -6.48 14.69
N THR A 99 -27.98 -5.82 15.80
CA THR A 99 -28.96 -5.45 16.82
C THR A 99 -30.05 -4.53 16.28
N ALA A 100 -29.68 -3.49 15.53
CA ALA A 100 -30.64 -2.58 14.90
C ALA A 100 -31.45 -3.29 13.81
N LYS A 101 -30.84 -4.19 13.04
CA LYS A 101 -31.57 -5.02 12.06
C LYS A 101 -32.56 -5.97 12.73
N LEU A 102 -32.20 -6.58 13.86
CA LEU A 102 -33.12 -7.44 14.61
C LEU A 102 -34.29 -6.65 15.21
N ASP A 103 -34.04 -5.44 15.68
CA ASP A 103 -35.09 -4.53 16.16
C ASP A 103 -36.08 -4.19 15.03
N GLN A 104 -35.57 -3.80 13.86
CA GLN A 104 -36.40 -3.56 12.67
C GLN A 104 -37.18 -4.81 12.23
N MET A 105 -36.61 -6.01 12.37
CA MET A 105 -37.32 -7.26 12.07
C MET A 105 -38.49 -7.49 13.04
N ILE A 106 -38.28 -7.22 14.33
CA ILE A 106 -39.33 -7.33 15.35
C ILE A 106 -40.46 -6.35 15.05
N ASP A 107 -40.15 -5.13 14.60
CA ASP A 107 -41.16 -4.16 14.18
C ASP A 107 -42.00 -4.68 13.00
N VAL A 108 -41.37 -5.30 12.00
CA VAL A 108 -42.10 -5.93 10.88
C VAL A 108 -43.01 -7.04 11.40
N VAL A 109 -42.52 -7.94 12.25
CA VAL A 109 -43.35 -9.01 12.84
C VAL A 109 -44.54 -8.44 13.60
N ASN A 110 -44.34 -7.37 14.37
CA ASN A 110 -45.39 -6.71 15.14
C ASN A 110 -46.40 -5.94 14.28
N THR A 111 -46.02 -5.54 13.06
CA THR A 111 -46.92 -4.87 12.10
C THR A 111 -48.09 -5.78 11.68
N GLY A 112 -47.95 -7.09 11.83
CA GLY A 112 -48.99 -8.09 11.60
C GLY A 112 -50.22 -7.99 12.51
N GLY A 113 -50.15 -7.21 13.60
CA GLY A 113 -51.30 -6.83 14.42
C GLY A 113 -51.95 -8.00 15.18
N SER A 114 -51.16 -8.75 15.97
CA SER A 114 -51.63 -9.90 16.78
C SER A 114 -52.50 -10.91 16.00
N GLY A 115 -52.16 -11.17 14.74
CA GLY A 115 -52.86 -12.14 13.89
C GLY A 115 -53.94 -11.56 12.97
N GLN A 116 -54.11 -10.23 12.90
CA GLN A 116 -55.04 -9.61 11.95
C GLN A 116 -54.57 -9.72 10.48
N LYS A 117 -53.25 -9.56 10.24
CA LYS A 117 -52.65 -9.63 8.90
C LYS A 117 -51.75 -10.85 8.71
N TYR A 118 -51.01 -11.18 9.76
CA TYR A 118 -50.28 -12.44 9.96
C TYR A 118 -49.91 -12.56 11.44
N LEU A 119 -49.74 -13.80 11.92
CA LEU A 119 -49.14 -14.09 13.21
C LEU A 119 -47.86 -14.86 12.94
N ILE A 120 -46.70 -14.26 13.17
CA ILE A 120 -45.41 -14.90 12.91
C ILE A 120 -44.58 -14.92 14.18
N TRP A 121 -43.97 -16.06 14.45
CA TRP A 121 -42.94 -16.20 15.47
C TRP A 121 -41.75 -16.96 14.90
N MET A 122 -40.58 -16.75 15.49
CA MET A 122 -39.35 -17.41 15.06
C MET A 122 -38.88 -18.31 16.20
N ASP A 123 -38.61 -19.58 15.89
CA ASP A 123 -38.13 -20.56 16.86
C ASP A 123 -36.60 -20.51 17.00
N ASP A 124 -35.93 -20.33 15.87
CA ASP A 124 -34.48 -20.26 15.79
C ASP A 124 -34.06 -19.08 14.90
N LEU A 125 -32.99 -18.43 15.32
CA LEU A 125 -32.41 -17.27 14.67
C LEU A 125 -30.90 -17.40 14.69
N THR A 126 -30.36 -17.70 13.52
CA THR A 126 -28.92 -17.80 13.29
C THR A 126 -28.46 -16.62 12.44
N VAL A 127 -27.66 -15.76 13.06
CA VAL A 127 -27.01 -14.64 12.38
C VAL A 127 -25.53 -14.94 12.23
N SER A 128 -25.06 -15.02 10.99
CA SER A 128 -23.64 -15.25 10.71
C SER A 128 -23.02 -14.08 9.97
N ARG A 129 -21.85 -13.67 10.45
CA ARG A 129 -20.99 -12.70 9.76
C ARG A 129 -20.06 -13.47 8.84
N GLN A 130 -20.47 -13.67 7.60
CA GLN A 130 -19.63 -14.25 6.57
C GLN A 130 -19.37 -13.18 5.51
N TYR A 131 -18.13 -12.71 5.46
CA TYR A 131 -17.67 -11.83 4.39
C TYR A 131 -17.05 -12.71 3.30
N ASP A 132 -17.80 -12.95 2.24
CA ASP A 132 -17.29 -13.68 1.08
C ASP A 132 -17.06 -12.72 -0.08
N LYS A 133 -15.78 -12.50 -0.41
CA LYS A 133 -15.35 -11.64 -1.52
C LYS A 133 -15.87 -12.12 -2.87
N LYS A 134 -16.14 -13.43 -3.03
CA LYS A 134 -16.61 -14.01 -4.29
C LYS A 134 -18.10 -13.79 -4.50
N THR A 135 -18.92 -13.95 -3.47
CA THR A 135 -20.38 -13.79 -3.56
C THR A 135 -20.85 -12.38 -3.21
N LYS A 136 -19.93 -11.46 -2.86
CA LYS A 136 -20.25 -10.11 -2.39
C LYS A 136 -21.29 -10.13 -1.27
N THR A 137 -21.24 -11.13 -0.40
CA THR A 137 -22.16 -11.28 0.73
C THR A 137 -21.42 -10.86 2.00
N ALA A 138 -22.00 -9.97 2.79
CA ALA A 138 -21.41 -9.46 4.03
C ALA A 138 -21.99 -10.11 5.31
N GLY A 139 -23.04 -10.90 5.16
CA GLY A 139 -23.64 -11.66 6.25
C GLY A 139 -24.85 -12.45 5.79
N MET A 140 -25.23 -13.45 6.58
CA MET A 140 -26.42 -14.26 6.37
C MET A 140 -27.28 -14.23 7.61
N PHE A 141 -28.56 -13.95 7.39
CA PHE A 141 -29.63 -14.10 8.36
C PHE A 141 -30.41 -15.36 7.99
N LYS A 142 -30.43 -16.34 8.88
CA LYS A 142 -31.26 -17.53 8.74
C LYS A 142 -32.18 -17.62 9.95
N ALA A 143 -33.48 -17.69 9.73
CA ALA A 143 -34.44 -17.92 10.79
C ALA A 143 -35.42 -19.02 10.38
N GLN A 144 -35.79 -19.86 11.34
CA GLN A 144 -36.92 -20.77 11.19
C GLN A 144 -38.13 -20.05 11.75
N ALA A 145 -39.11 -19.79 10.89
CA ALA A 145 -40.29 -19.01 11.23
C ALA A 145 -41.56 -19.83 11.04
N ASN A 146 -42.53 -19.59 11.92
CA ASN A 146 -43.83 -20.19 11.85
C ASN A 146 -44.87 -19.09 11.62
N CYS A 147 -45.87 -19.39 10.80
CA CYS A 147 -47.04 -18.57 10.60
C CYS A 147 -48.25 -19.26 11.22
N GLY A 148 -49.00 -18.53 12.04
CA GLY A 148 -50.23 -19.02 12.64
C GLY A 148 -51.36 -19.05 11.62
N GLY A 149 -51.98 -20.23 11.49
CA GLY A 149 -53.12 -20.48 10.61
C GLY A 149 -52.77 -21.35 9.40
N GLU A 150 -53.81 -21.86 8.75
CA GLU A 150 -53.70 -22.79 7.61
C GLU A 150 -53.38 -22.10 6.28
N ASN A 151 -53.46 -20.76 6.23
CA ASN A 151 -53.42 -20.00 5.00
C ASN A 151 -52.00 -19.51 4.66
N ILE A 152 -51.40 -20.12 3.63
CA ILE A 152 -50.10 -19.70 3.08
C ILE A 152 -50.09 -18.24 2.57
N GLY A 153 -51.26 -17.66 2.27
CA GLY A 153 -51.39 -16.26 1.88
C GLY A 153 -50.96 -15.28 2.98
N LEU A 154 -51.02 -15.68 4.25
CA LEU A 154 -50.52 -14.88 5.37
C LEU A 154 -48.99 -14.75 5.34
N VAL A 155 -48.30 -15.79 4.86
CA VAL A 155 -46.85 -15.77 4.64
C VAL A 155 -46.52 -14.78 3.52
N ALA A 156 -47.29 -14.77 2.42
CA ALA A 156 -47.09 -13.81 1.33
C ALA A 156 -47.22 -12.35 1.81
N ASN A 157 -48.25 -12.04 2.60
CA ASN A 157 -48.43 -10.70 3.19
C ASN A 157 -47.24 -10.27 4.05
N PHE A 158 -46.64 -11.20 4.80
CA PHE A 158 -45.43 -10.91 5.56
C PHE A 158 -44.22 -10.67 4.66
N PHE A 159 -44.04 -11.44 3.60
CA PHE A 159 -42.94 -11.20 2.65
C PHE A 159 -43.07 -9.86 1.94
N ASP A 160 -44.30 -9.42 1.63
CA ASP A 160 -44.55 -8.10 1.06
C ASP A 160 -44.20 -6.98 2.04
N ASP A 161 -44.60 -7.11 3.31
CA ASP A 161 -44.24 -6.14 4.36
C ASP A 161 -42.75 -6.15 4.67
N LEU A 162 -42.13 -7.33 4.66
CA LEU A 162 -40.69 -7.50 4.82
C LEU A 162 -39.97 -6.75 3.70
N GLN A 163 -40.37 -6.93 2.44
CA GLN A 163 -39.75 -6.23 1.29
C GLN A 163 -39.96 -4.72 1.33
N ALA A 164 -41.09 -4.25 1.86
CA ALA A 164 -41.38 -2.83 2.03
C ALA A 164 -40.63 -2.18 3.22
N SER A 165 -40.12 -2.98 4.15
CA SER A 165 -39.51 -2.50 5.38
C SER A 165 -38.07 -1.98 5.23
N GLU A 166 -37.67 -1.12 6.16
CA GLU A 166 -36.26 -0.70 6.30
C GLU A 166 -35.32 -1.87 6.63
N PHE A 167 -35.84 -2.95 7.23
CA PHE A 167 -35.05 -4.14 7.52
C PHE A 167 -34.47 -4.73 6.22
N PHE A 168 -35.27 -4.79 5.15
CA PHE A 168 -34.85 -5.38 3.88
C PHE A 168 -33.85 -4.53 3.09
N SER A 169 -33.65 -3.27 3.50
CA SER A 169 -32.61 -2.41 2.91
C SER A 169 -31.22 -3.06 3.03
N GLY A 170 -30.62 -3.36 1.89
CA GLY A 170 -29.30 -4.00 1.80
C GLY A 170 -29.31 -5.54 1.73
N PHE A 171 -30.46 -6.20 1.73
CA PHE A 171 -30.56 -7.64 1.48
C PHE A 171 -30.79 -7.95 -0.02
N GLU A 172 -30.46 -9.18 -0.42
CA GLU A 172 -30.87 -9.76 -1.70
C GLU A 172 -32.33 -10.24 -1.62
N PRO A 173 -33.07 -10.25 -2.76
CA PRO A 173 -34.40 -10.85 -2.83
C PRO A 173 -34.39 -12.24 -2.18
N PRO A 174 -35.30 -12.52 -1.23
CA PRO A 174 -35.36 -13.82 -0.58
C PRO A 174 -35.66 -14.88 -1.64
N LYS A 175 -35.17 -16.10 -1.40
CA LYS A 175 -35.68 -17.25 -2.16
C LYS A 175 -37.18 -17.39 -1.90
N PRO A 176 -37.96 -17.90 -2.87
CA PRO A 176 -39.36 -18.21 -2.65
C PRO A 176 -39.53 -19.05 -1.38
N PRO A 177 -40.48 -18.71 -0.49
CA PRO A 177 -40.66 -19.45 0.75
C PRO A 177 -41.12 -20.87 0.44
N GLU A 178 -40.33 -21.85 0.85
CA GLU A 178 -40.74 -23.24 0.94
C GLU A 178 -41.10 -23.52 2.40
N GLY A 179 -42.25 -24.13 2.62
CA GLY A 179 -42.70 -24.44 3.97
C GLY A 179 -43.57 -25.69 4.03
N LYS A 180 -43.80 -26.15 5.24
CA LYS A 180 -44.60 -27.35 5.53
C LYS A 180 -45.64 -26.99 6.58
N SER A 181 -46.88 -27.41 6.34
CA SER A 181 -47.93 -27.36 7.36
C SER A 181 -47.55 -28.31 8.50
N ARG A 182 -47.71 -27.82 9.72
CA ARG A 182 -47.56 -28.56 10.95
C ARG A 182 -48.86 -28.41 11.75
N ASP A 183 -49.40 -29.55 12.15
CA ASP A 183 -50.57 -29.62 13.02
C ASP A 183 -50.06 -29.87 14.44
N ASP A 184 -50.20 -28.88 15.32
CA ASP A 184 -49.64 -28.89 16.67
C ASP A 184 -50.68 -29.33 17.72
N GLY A 185 -51.92 -29.59 17.30
CA GLY A 185 -53.00 -30.17 18.12
C GLY A 185 -53.72 -29.17 19.02
N ASP A 186 -54.84 -29.62 19.61
CA ASP A 186 -55.88 -28.82 20.32
C ASP A 186 -55.43 -28.08 21.60
N GLY A 187 -54.15 -28.14 21.98
CA GLY A 187 -53.62 -27.50 23.19
C GLY A 187 -52.76 -26.27 22.95
N LEU A 188 -52.38 -25.98 21.69
CA LEU A 188 -51.51 -24.87 21.31
C LEU A 188 -52.31 -23.81 20.58
N ILE A 189 -52.05 -22.54 20.91
CA ILE A 189 -52.59 -21.40 20.18
C ILE A 189 -51.44 -20.86 19.32
N PRO A 190 -51.49 -20.98 17.98
CA PRO A 190 -52.55 -21.56 17.13
C PRO A 190 -52.45 -23.09 16.97
N ALA A 191 -53.59 -23.75 16.69
CA ALA A 191 -53.67 -25.22 16.57
C ALA A 191 -52.96 -25.78 15.31
N SER A 192 -52.93 -24.98 14.25
CA SER A 192 -52.19 -25.27 13.03
C SER A 192 -51.24 -24.12 12.70
N ALA A 193 -50.02 -24.47 12.30
CA ALA A 193 -48.97 -23.54 11.95
C ALA A 193 -48.30 -23.95 10.63
N TRP A 194 -47.88 -22.96 9.86
CA TRP A 194 -47.07 -23.17 8.67
C TRP A 194 -45.61 -22.82 8.96
N ASN A 195 -44.72 -23.81 8.92
CA ASN A 195 -43.30 -23.59 9.14
C ASN A 195 -42.59 -23.28 7.82
N PHE A 196 -41.78 -22.23 7.77
CA PHE A 196 -40.98 -21.84 6.63
C PHE A 196 -39.58 -21.35 7.05
N ASP A 197 -38.60 -21.60 6.18
CA ASP A 197 -37.22 -21.14 6.39
C ASP A 197 -37.01 -19.76 5.73
N LEU A 198 -36.58 -18.78 6.51
CA LEU A 198 -36.20 -17.45 6.03
C LEU A 198 -34.68 -17.34 5.90
N GLU A 199 -34.16 -17.38 4.67
CA GLU A 199 -32.74 -17.17 4.37
C GLU A 199 -32.56 -15.83 3.64
N LEU A 200 -31.89 -14.88 4.27
CA LEU A 200 -31.60 -13.56 3.73
C LEU A 200 -30.10 -13.31 3.69
N LYS A 201 -29.60 -12.93 2.50
CA LYS A 201 -28.20 -12.62 2.27
C LYS A 201 -28.01 -11.11 2.19
N LEU A 202 -27.12 -10.60 3.05
CA LEU A 202 -26.82 -9.18 3.09
C LEU A 202 -25.79 -8.84 2.01
N LYS A 203 -26.12 -7.90 1.12
CA LYS A 203 -25.21 -7.40 0.10
C LYS A 203 -24.02 -6.72 0.78
N ALA A 204 -22.81 -7.05 0.35
CA ALA A 204 -21.65 -6.28 0.71
C ALA A 204 -21.85 -4.84 0.23
N ARG A 205 -21.64 -3.85 1.12
CA ARG A 205 -21.53 -2.46 0.70
C ARG A 205 -20.43 -2.39 -0.36
N GLU A 206 -20.72 -1.79 -1.51
CA GLU A 206 -19.72 -1.60 -2.56
C GLU A 206 -18.53 -0.83 -1.98
N THR A 207 -17.47 -1.55 -1.67
CA THR A 207 -16.15 -0.96 -1.46
C THR A 207 -15.75 -0.31 -2.79
N ALA A 208 -15.43 0.98 -2.75
CA ALA A 208 -14.94 1.77 -3.89
C ALA A 208 -13.89 0.98 -4.72
N PRO A 209 -13.84 1.18 -6.05
CA PRO A 209 -13.15 0.30 -6.98
C PRO A 209 -11.69 0.05 -6.59
N GLU A 210 -11.33 -1.23 -6.58
CA GLU A 210 -9.98 -1.76 -6.42
C GLU A 210 -9.00 -0.95 -7.30
N LYS A 211 -8.08 -0.22 -6.68
CA LYS A 211 -6.98 0.42 -7.42
C LYS A 211 -6.24 -0.67 -8.20
N PRO A 212 -5.96 -0.48 -9.51
CA PRO A 212 -5.42 -1.54 -10.35
C PRO A 212 -4.06 -2.00 -9.83
N ALA A 213 -3.93 -3.32 -9.71
CA ALA A 213 -2.71 -4.00 -9.31
C ALA A 213 -1.53 -3.57 -10.22
N LYS A 214 -0.43 -3.12 -9.60
CA LYS A 214 0.82 -2.87 -10.32
C LYS A 214 1.31 -4.18 -10.97
N PRO A 215 1.73 -4.17 -12.25
CA PRO A 215 2.17 -5.38 -12.92
C PRO A 215 3.45 -5.93 -12.26
N ALA A 216 3.42 -7.22 -11.95
CA ALA A 216 4.55 -7.96 -11.43
C ALA A 216 5.67 -8.00 -12.48
N LYS A 217 6.88 -7.61 -12.06
CA LYS A 217 8.11 -7.70 -12.85
C LYS A 217 8.36 -9.17 -13.23
N GLY A 218 8.50 -9.40 -14.54
CA GLY A 218 8.66 -10.71 -15.16
C GLY A 218 9.78 -11.56 -14.55
N SER A 219 9.40 -12.77 -14.21
CA SER A 219 10.27 -13.91 -13.93
C SER A 219 11.06 -14.29 -15.19
N LYS A 220 12.39 -14.26 -15.09
CA LYS A 220 13.31 -14.81 -16.09
C LYS A 220 13.05 -16.30 -16.25
N ALA A 221 12.57 -16.71 -17.41
CA ALA A 221 12.54 -18.11 -17.83
C ALA A 221 13.98 -18.61 -18.04
N LYS A 222 14.30 -19.72 -17.38
CA LYS A 222 15.55 -20.49 -17.55
C LYS A 222 15.25 -21.59 -18.59
N PRO A 223 15.95 -21.68 -19.73
CA PRO A 223 15.68 -22.73 -20.70
C PRO A 223 16.22 -24.09 -20.20
N LYS A 224 15.40 -25.13 -20.37
CA LYS A 224 15.67 -26.53 -20.04
C LYS A 224 16.49 -27.16 -21.20
N PRO A 225 17.50 -28.01 -20.94
CA PRO A 225 18.29 -28.64 -21.99
C PRO A 225 17.47 -29.75 -22.69
N ALA A 226 17.61 -29.83 -24.01
CA ALA A 226 17.01 -30.86 -24.86
C ALA A 226 17.73 -32.21 -24.68
N GLN A 227 16.94 -33.27 -24.46
CA GLN A 227 17.39 -34.66 -24.54
C GLN A 227 17.22 -35.17 -25.98
N GLU A 228 18.22 -35.94 -26.41
CA GLU A 228 18.25 -36.78 -27.61
C GLU A 228 17.25 -37.95 -27.56
N GLY A 229 16.89 -38.46 -28.74
CA GLY A 229 16.17 -39.71 -29.01
C GLY A 229 15.38 -39.61 -30.32
N GLU A 230 15.98 -39.93 -31.48
CA GLU A 230 15.97 -41.24 -32.16
C GLU A 230 14.59 -41.73 -32.65
N GLY A 231 14.56 -42.11 -33.94
CA GLY A 231 13.43 -42.68 -34.69
C GLY A 231 12.88 -41.68 -35.72
N GLU A 232 12.71 -41.97 -37.01
CA GLU A 232 12.42 -43.24 -37.67
C GLU A 232 12.47 -43.02 -39.21
N LYS A 233 13.03 -44.00 -39.94
CA LYS A 233 12.77 -44.49 -41.33
C LYS A 233 11.91 -43.58 -42.26
N GLN A 234 12.30 -43.28 -43.50
CA GLN A 234 12.59 -44.17 -44.65
C GLN A 234 13.32 -43.39 -45.75
#